data_AF-A4S5T0-F1
#
_entry.id   AF-A4S5T0-F1
#
_cell.length_a   1.000
_cell.length_b   1.000
_cell.length_c   1.000
_cell.angle_alpha   90.00
_cell.angle_beta   90.00
_cell.angle_gamma   90.00
#
_symmetry.space_group_name_H-M   'P 1'
#
loop_
_entity.id
_entity.type
_entity.pdbx_description
1 polymer ?
#
loop_
_entity_poly.entity_id
_entity_poly.type
_entity_poly.pdbx_seq_one_letter_code
_entity_poly.pdbx_strand_id
1 'polypeptide(L)'
;MWCFDVDARVERGGDVTSQTLKHCAMERPRKEEETTRDAKTGRFEFGKMSDANDAATPGRAFALRFGSGKTTHEAKIGDVKAIFGKFVREGKMTVETKDGTRVLVRGSPGECARLMKTLTTMKSQPTEARQAYLRGLQRCATCAGKCEANERKMAERQDKAAAAAAAAAEASAEKRRRRETEEVERRAAKESKLEDQLRALEEKKLKVESTKAEIASLKIDIEGERDALRREKESIVQRRRELEDERRLLERQSSEAAEERAKMESQRKLAEIEGQRLAEEKARNVDRARELAEEKERIAKLERELEEDRERLAFMQKHQKNDELQAQRVREEASRRAQARAQEAQKRKGKPEAMSPGSFYGKKKAKIVIDDDDDSDDSSAEKENEKATNEAEDARRKERIAKLRKAELERQLKEKLAREELGRRQAEAQQKKEAARRAQMDSKLERERKARQEEEARSHQKWKSQQAEQIRKNSRANSVPTATKAMWESHLTSLENLKSRAVGSLCETDIPWPPAHNIAFFAGADGLHEKKKKVTKATLSWHPDKFEQKYGKLLKESEAQKIRTRVAALSSQFIELRQALNAM
;
A
#
# COMPACT_ATOMS: atom_id res chain seq x y z
N MET A 1 92.40 -21.18 -0.11
CA MET A 1 93.06 -21.05 -1.41
C MET A 1 94.18 -20.03 -1.27
N TRP A 2 95.41 -20.49 -1.44
CA TRP A 2 96.61 -19.64 -1.46
C TRP A 2 97.13 -19.59 -2.89
N CYS A 3 97.74 -18.48 -3.32
CA CYS A 3 98.17 -18.36 -4.71
C CYS A 3 99.30 -17.36 -4.95
N PHE A 4 99.97 -17.56 -6.08
CA PHE A 4 101.18 -16.87 -6.51
C PHE A 4 101.05 -16.47 -7.98
N ASP A 5 101.46 -15.24 -8.31
CA ASP A 5 101.52 -14.77 -9.69
C ASP A 5 102.85 -15.15 -10.33
N VAL A 6 102.87 -16.37 -10.84
CA VAL A 6 103.99 -16.97 -11.56
C VAL A 6 103.50 -17.70 -12.82
N ASP A 7 104.31 -17.66 -13.87
CA ASP A 7 104.17 -18.44 -15.09
C ASP A 7 105.06 -19.69 -14.99
N ALA A 8 104.52 -20.87 -15.31
CA ALA A 8 105.25 -22.13 -15.28
C ALA A 8 105.30 -22.81 -16.66
N ARG A 9 106.39 -23.53 -16.94
CA ARG A 9 106.50 -24.53 -18.00
C ARG A 9 106.96 -25.85 -17.40
N VAL A 10 106.54 -26.96 -17.99
CA VAL A 10 106.86 -28.30 -17.51
C VAL A 10 107.90 -28.91 -18.45
N GLU A 11 108.96 -29.48 -17.89
CA GLU A 11 110.04 -30.17 -18.59
C GLU A 11 110.02 -31.65 -18.19
N ARG A 12 109.93 -32.55 -19.18
CA ARG A 12 109.92 -34.01 -19.00
C ARG A 12 110.84 -34.65 -20.02
N GLY A 13 111.82 -35.44 -19.56
CA GLY A 13 112.77 -36.14 -20.45
C GLY A 13 113.72 -35.23 -21.26
N GLY A 14 113.68 -33.91 -21.03
CA GLY A 14 114.37 -32.89 -21.83
C GLY A 14 113.42 -31.99 -22.63
N ASP A 15 112.21 -32.46 -22.93
CA ASP A 15 111.20 -31.69 -23.66
C ASP A 15 110.49 -30.69 -22.75
N VAL A 16 110.49 -29.42 -23.14
CA VAL A 16 109.79 -28.33 -22.44
C VAL A 16 108.44 -28.04 -23.10
N THR A 17 107.36 -28.07 -22.33
CA THR A 17 106.01 -27.76 -22.83
C THR A 17 105.95 -26.36 -23.45
N SER A 18 105.45 -26.27 -24.68
CA SER A 18 105.20 -25.00 -25.38
C SER A 18 104.18 -24.11 -24.65
N GLN A 19 103.18 -24.74 -24.01
CA GLN A 19 102.19 -24.04 -23.20
C GLN A 19 102.83 -23.45 -21.93
N THR A 20 102.48 -22.20 -21.62
CA THR A 20 102.89 -21.51 -20.39
C THR A 20 101.70 -21.45 -19.44
N LEU A 21 101.80 -22.18 -18.33
CA LEU A 21 100.77 -22.31 -17.30
C LEU A 21 100.81 -21.07 -16.39
N LYS A 22 99.93 -20.12 -16.66
CA LYS A 22 99.83 -18.88 -15.88
C LYS A 22 99.17 -19.13 -14.53
N HIS A 23 99.68 -18.49 -13.49
CA HIS A 23 99.23 -18.56 -12.10
C HIS A 23 99.51 -19.90 -11.42
N CYS A 24 99.81 -19.88 -10.11
CA CYS A 24 99.95 -21.07 -9.29
C CYS A 24 99.06 -20.98 -8.05
N ALA A 25 98.11 -21.89 -7.91
CA ALA A 25 97.32 -22.07 -6.71
C ALA A 25 97.93 -23.20 -5.85
N MET A 26 98.11 -22.95 -4.56
CA MET A 26 98.33 -24.01 -3.58
C MET A 26 96.99 -24.39 -2.96
N GLU A 27 96.62 -25.65 -3.13
CA GLU A 27 95.40 -26.24 -2.60
C GLU A 27 95.75 -27.41 -1.67
N ARG A 28 94.85 -27.77 -0.75
CA ARG A 28 94.85 -29.14 -0.25
C ARG A 28 94.38 -30.02 -1.41
N PRO A 29 94.99 -31.19 -1.67
CA PRO A 29 94.47 -32.09 -2.69
C PRO A 29 93.03 -32.42 -2.31
N ARG A 30 92.11 -32.36 -3.28
CA ARG A 30 90.80 -32.97 -3.09
C ARG A 30 91.07 -34.47 -2.90
N LYS A 31 90.61 -35.05 -1.80
CA LYS A 31 90.48 -36.51 -1.77
C LYS A 31 89.50 -36.86 -2.90
N GLU A 32 89.98 -37.63 -3.86
CA GLU A 32 89.09 -38.32 -4.78
C GLU A 32 88.18 -39.20 -3.91
N GLU A 33 86.88 -39.25 -4.20
CA GLU A 33 85.93 -40.03 -3.41
C GLU A 33 86.08 -41.52 -3.77
N GLU A 34 87.17 -42.10 -3.28
CA GLU A 34 87.52 -43.51 -3.41
C GLU A 34 86.52 -44.35 -2.63
N THR A 35 85.40 -44.63 -3.31
CA THR A 35 84.19 -45.23 -2.76
C THR A 35 84.39 -46.73 -2.56
N THR A 36 85.15 -47.08 -1.53
CA THR A 36 85.39 -48.45 -1.10
C THR A 36 84.08 -49.08 -0.63
N ARG A 37 83.56 -49.99 -1.45
CA ARG A 37 82.33 -50.75 -1.16
C ARG A 37 82.66 -51.89 -0.19
N ASP A 38 82.09 -51.85 1.01
CA ASP A 38 82.19 -52.97 1.96
C ASP A 38 81.56 -54.23 1.35
N ALA A 39 82.40 -55.24 1.12
CA ALA A 39 82.01 -56.52 0.52
C ALA A 39 81.06 -57.35 1.41
N LYS A 40 80.93 -57.04 2.70
CA LYS A 40 80.13 -57.81 3.66
C LYS A 40 78.76 -57.20 3.97
N THR A 41 78.59 -55.89 3.81
CA THR A 41 77.30 -55.19 4.01
C THR A 41 76.70 -54.62 2.73
N GLY A 42 77.50 -54.50 1.65
CA GLY A 42 77.07 -53.95 0.36
C GLY A 42 76.76 -52.46 0.35
N ARG A 43 76.93 -51.77 1.49
CA ARG A 43 76.61 -50.36 1.71
C ARG A 43 77.75 -49.47 1.24
N PHE A 44 77.42 -48.33 0.62
CA PHE A 44 78.38 -47.24 0.44
C PHE A 44 78.51 -46.49 1.78
N GLU A 45 79.64 -46.65 2.46
CA GLU A 45 79.99 -45.78 3.57
C GLU A 45 80.81 -44.58 3.05
N PHE A 46 80.27 -43.38 3.20
CA PHE A 46 81.07 -42.16 3.10
C PHE A 46 82.00 -42.12 4.32
N GLY A 47 83.26 -42.50 4.12
CA GLY A 47 84.26 -42.60 5.18
C GLY A 47 84.37 -41.30 5.98
N LYS A 48 84.11 -41.37 7.29
CA LYS A 48 84.14 -40.20 8.19
C LYS A 48 85.52 -39.55 8.16
N MET A 49 85.55 -38.23 8.01
CA MET A 49 86.77 -37.45 7.81
C MET A 49 87.75 -37.56 8.98
N SER A 50 88.87 -38.24 8.76
CA SER A 50 90.00 -38.36 9.68
C SER A 50 90.96 -37.16 9.59
N ASP A 51 90.43 -35.94 9.70
CA ASP A 51 91.17 -34.66 9.54
C ASP A 51 92.42 -34.51 10.44
N ALA A 52 92.54 -35.31 11.51
CA ALA A 52 93.61 -35.20 12.49
C ALA A 52 94.99 -35.70 11.99
N ASN A 53 95.05 -36.82 11.26
CA ASN A 53 96.33 -37.49 10.98
C ASN A 53 97.06 -36.99 9.72
N ASP A 54 96.35 -36.53 8.68
CA ASP A 54 96.99 -36.04 7.45
C ASP A 54 97.83 -34.76 7.68
N ALA A 55 97.57 -34.02 8.75
CA ALA A 55 98.34 -32.84 9.13
C ALA A 55 99.76 -33.16 9.68
N ALA A 56 99.98 -34.38 10.16
CA ALA A 56 101.23 -34.77 10.82
C ALA A 56 102.42 -34.78 9.85
N THR A 57 102.24 -35.29 8.62
CA THR A 57 103.36 -35.46 7.67
C THR A 57 103.80 -34.13 7.02
N PRO A 58 105.11 -33.86 6.89
CA PRO A 58 105.62 -32.79 6.04
C PRO A 58 105.25 -32.98 4.57
N GLY A 59 104.90 -31.90 3.86
CA GLY A 59 104.64 -31.87 2.41
C GLY A 59 103.44 -32.66 1.85
N ARG A 60 103.03 -33.80 2.40
CA ARG A 60 102.04 -34.71 1.75
C ARG A 60 100.65 -34.11 1.52
N ALA A 61 100.14 -33.30 2.45
CA ALA A 61 98.75 -32.83 2.46
C ALA A 61 98.47 -31.59 1.58
N PHE A 62 99.36 -31.21 0.65
CA PHE A 62 99.23 -30.00 -0.18
C PHE A 62 99.81 -30.22 -1.58
N ALA A 63 99.17 -29.60 -2.57
CA ALA A 63 99.60 -29.63 -3.97
C ALA A 63 99.68 -28.22 -4.55
N LEU A 64 100.65 -28.01 -5.44
CA LEU A 64 100.75 -26.84 -6.31
C LEU A 64 100.09 -27.14 -7.64
N ARG A 65 99.05 -26.39 -7.96
CA ARG A 65 98.35 -26.42 -9.24
C ARG A 65 98.75 -25.21 -10.07
N PHE A 66 99.55 -25.45 -11.11
CA PHE A 66 99.97 -24.45 -12.08
C PHE A 66 98.96 -24.38 -13.23
N GLY A 67 98.58 -23.18 -13.65
CA GLY A 67 97.52 -22.94 -14.63
C GLY A 67 96.16 -22.71 -13.97
N SER A 68 95.26 -22.02 -14.69
CA SER A 68 93.86 -21.87 -14.31
C SER A 68 92.95 -22.14 -15.51
N GLY A 69 92.02 -23.10 -15.38
CA GLY A 69 91.10 -23.50 -16.45
C GLY A 69 91.29 -24.96 -16.88
N LYS A 70 91.24 -25.21 -18.19
CA LYS A 70 91.27 -26.58 -18.78
C LYS A 70 92.66 -27.23 -18.80
N THR A 71 93.72 -26.44 -18.82
CA THR A 71 95.12 -26.92 -18.83
C THR A 71 95.78 -26.56 -17.51
N THR A 72 96.02 -27.56 -16.66
CA THR A 72 96.68 -27.37 -15.37
C THR A 72 97.62 -28.54 -15.06
N HIS A 73 98.81 -28.25 -14.52
CA HIS A 73 99.73 -29.26 -14.01
C HIS A 73 99.71 -29.24 -12.48
N GLU A 74 99.60 -30.41 -11.85
CA GLU A 74 99.62 -30.56 -10.40
C GLU A 74 100.94 -31.20 -9.93
N ALA A 75 101.54 -30.63 -8.89
CA ALA A 75 102.75 -31.15 -8.24
C ALA A 75 102.54 -31.20 -6.72
N LYS A 76 102.50 -32.41 -6.15
CA LYS A 76 102.38 -32.63 -4.70
C LYS A 76 103.64 -32.13 -3.98
N ILE A 77 103.49 -31.35 -2.91
CA ILE A 77 104.64 -30.72 -2.23
C ILE A 77 105.56 -31.78 -1.59
N GLY A 78 104.99 -32.90 -1.13
CA GLY A 78 105.75 -34.06 -0.64
C GLY A 78 106.60 -34.78 -1.69
N ASP A 79 106.37 -34.51 -2.98
CA ASP A 79 107.06 -35.13 -4.11
C ASP A 79 108.04 -34.17 -4.82
N VAL A 80 108.22 -32.96 -4.29
CA VAL A 80 109.32 -32.06 -4.65
C VAL A 80 110.64 -32.65 -4.13
N LYS A 81 111.49 -33.09 -5.06
CA LYS A 81 112.85 -33.60 -4.83
C LYS A 81 113.79 -32.44 -4.48
N ALA A 82 113.95 -31.49 -5.41
CA ALA A 82 114.86 -30.35 -5.28
C ALA A 82 114.23 -29.01 -5.70
N ILE A 83 114.75 -27.90 -5.17
CA ILE A 83 114.31 -26.53 -5.50
C ILE A 83 115.54 -25.70 -5.87
N PHE A 84 115.69 -25.36 -7.14
CA PHE A 84 116.81 -24.61 -7.68
C PHE A 84 116.53 -23.10 -7.59
N GLY A 85 116.90 -22.50 -6.45
CA GLY A 85 116.63 -21.11 -6.13
C GLY A 85 117.66 -20.07 -6.63
N LYS A 86 118.72 -20.49 -7.34
CA LYS A 86 119.89 -19.64 -7.67
C LYS A 86 119.54 -18.31 -8.34
N PHE A 87 118.50 -18.28 -9.16
CA PHE A 87 118.07 -17.12 -9.94
C PHE A 87 116.77 -16.47 -9.43
N VAL A 88 116.35 -16.73 -8.18
CA VAL A 88 115.08 -16.19 -7.64
C VAL A 88 115.09 -14.66 -7.54
N ARG A 89 116.25 -14.03 -7.34
CA ARG A 89 116.41 -12.56 -7.42
C ARG A 89 116.14 -12.00 -8.83
N GLU A 90 116.28 -12.83 -9.87
CA GLU A 90 115.92 -12.51 -11.26
C GLU A 90 114.49 -12.97 -11.62
N GLY A 91 113.70 -13.42 -10.65
CA GLY A 91 112.34 -13.93 -10.91
C GLY A 91 112.30 -15.31 -11.59
N LYS A 92 113.32 -16.16 -11.39
CA LYS A 92 113.41 -17.51 -12.01
C LYS A 92 113.69 -18.58 -10.95
N MET A 93 113.01 -19.72 -11.00
CA MET A 93 113.37 -20.93 -10.24
C MET A 93 113.04 -22.21 -11.03
N THR A 94 113.56 -23.34 -10.58
CA THR A 94 113.13 -24.66 -11.06
C THR A 94 112.77 -25.56 -9.89
N VAL A 95 111.62 -26.23 -9.96
CA VAL A 95 111.17 -27.21 -8.97
C VAL A 95 111.25 -28.60 -9.60
N GLU A 96 112.17 -29.46 -9.13
CA GLU A 96 112.30 -30.83 -9.62
C GLU A 96 111.51 -31.78 -8.72
N THR A 97 110.66 -32.62 -9.32
CA THR A 97 109.90 -33.67 -8.65
C THR A 97 110.68 -34.99 -8.60
N LYS A 98 110.25 -35.94 -7.77
CA LYS A 98 110.83 -37.29 -7.72
C LYS A 98 110.77 -37.99 -9.08
N ASP A 99 109.68 -37.77 -9.82
CA ASP A 99 109.36 -38.38 -11.12
C ASP A 99 110.16 -37.78 -12.29
N GLY A 100 111.27 -37.08 -12.02
CA GLY A 100 112.11 -36.41 -13.00
C GLY A 100 111.48 -35.19 -13.69
N THR A 101 110.18 -34.92 -13.48
CA THR A 101 109.51 -33.74 -14.04
C THR A 101 110.04 -32.47 -13.36
N ARG A 102 110.50 -31.51 -14.15
CA ARG A 102 110.93 -30.18 -13.70
C ARG A 102 109.88 -29.14 -14.05
N VAL A 103 109.55 -28.27 -13.10
CA VAL A 103 108.69 -27.12 -13.34
C VAL A 103 109.56 -25.87 -13.36
N LEU A 104 109.73 -25.30 -14.56
CA LEU A 104 110.45 -24.06 -14.83
C LEU A 104 109.51 -22.90 -14.52
N VAL A 105 109.75 -22.19 -13.42
CA VAL A 105 108.87 -21.11 -12.94
C VAL A 105 109.53 -19.75 -13.14
N ARG A 106 108.77 -18.80 -13.69
CA ARG A 106 109.13 -17.39 -13.86
C ARG A 106 108.07 -16.49 -13.24
N GLY A 107 108.45 -15.33 -12.72
CA GLY A 107 107.52 -14.38 -12.11
C GLY A 107 108.24 -13.15 -11.59
N SER A 108 107.59 -12.35 -10.75
CA SER A 108 108.32 -11.29 -10.04
C SER A 108 109.29 -11.91 -9.02
N PRO A 109 110.43 -11.27 -8.71
CA PRO A 109 111.33 -11.76 -7.66
C PRO A 109 110.64 -11.95 -6.30
N GLY A 110 109.64 -11.11 -6.00
CA GLY A 110 108.80 -11.23 -4.82
C GLY A 110 107.91 -12.48 -4.82
N GLU A 111 107.17 -12.74 -5.90
CA GLU A 111 106.33 -13.94 -6.01
C GLU A 111 107.17 -15.23 -6.04
N CYS A 112 108.33 -15.20 -6.70
CA CYS A 112 109.27 -16.32 -6.67
C CYS A 112 109.87 -16.54 -5.27
N ALA A 113 110.23 -15.48 -4.53
CA ALA A 113 110.65 -15.62 -3.14
C ALA A 113 109.52 -16.13 -2.23
N ARG A 114 108.27 -15.69 -2.42
CA ARG A 114 107.09 -16.18 -1.69
C ARG A 114 106.82 -17.66 -1.95
N LEU A 115 106.86 -18.10 -3.21
CA LEU A 115 106.64 -19.51 -3.58
C LEU A 115 107.77 -20.41 -3.07
N MET A 116 109.04 -19.97 -3.19
CA MET A 116 110.19 -20.73 -2.66
C MET A 116 110.16 -20.81 -1.13
N LYS A 117 109.83 -19.72 -0.44
CA LYS A 117 109.62 -19.71 1.02
C LYS A 117 108.47 -20.64 1.41
N THR A 118 107.35 -20.63 0.68
CA THR A 118 106.22 -21.54 0.91
C THR A 118 106.65 -23.00 0.77
N LEU A 119 107.28 -23.38 -0.34
CA LEU A 119 107.72 -24.76 -0.57
C LEU A 119 108.70 -25.24 0.50
N THR A 120 109.67 -24.41 0.89
CA THR A 120 110.61 -24.73 1.97
C THR A 120 109.87 -24.88 3.31
N THR A 121 109.04 -23.92 3.71
CA THR A 121 108.26 -23.98 4.95
C THR A 121 107.35 -25.22 5.00
N MET A 122 106.64 -25.53 3.92
CA MET A 122 105.73 -26.67 3.86
C MET A 122 106.43 -28.04 3.84
N LYS A 123 107.72 -28.09 3.47
CA LYS A 123 108.56 -29.29 3.45
C LYS A 123 109.39 -29.50 4.72
N SER A 124 109.85 -28.46 5.41
CA SER A 124 110.81 -28.59 6.54
C SER A 124 110.36 -28.07 7.91
N GLN A 125 109.27 -27.30 8.02
CA GLN A 125 108.86 -26.70 9.30
C GLN A 125 107.84 -27.57 10.07
N PRO A 126 107.81 -27.48 11.41
CA PRO A 126 106.81 -28.18 12.24
C PRO A 126 105.39 -27.71 11.92
N THR A 127 104.40 -28.54 12.28
CA THR A 127 103.00 -28.36 11.87
C THR A 127 102.40 -27.02 12.30
N GLU A 128 102.74 -26.52 13.48
CA GLU A 128 102.27 -25.22 14.00
C GLU A 128 102.83 -24.05 13.19
N ALA A 129 104.14 -24.05 12.91
CA ALA A 129 104.79 -23.05 12.07
C ALA A 129 104.24 -23.07 10.63
N ARG A 130 103.96 -24.26 10.07
CA ARG A 130 103.26 -24.42 8.79
C ARG A 130 101.86 -23.81 8.84
N GLN A 131 101.06 -24.07 9.88
CA GLN A 131 99.74 -23.46 10.04
C GLN A 131 99.79 -21.94 10.21
N ALA A 132 100.69 -21.42 11.04
CA ALA A 132 100.84 -19.98 11.27
C ALA A 132 101.22 -19.25 9.96
N TYR A 133 102.15 -19.81 9.19
CA TYR A 133 102.51 -19.30 7.87
C TYR A 133 101.32 -19.31 6.89
N LEU A 134 100.55 -20.39 6.84
CA LEU A 134 99.34 -20.49 6.00
C LEU A 134 98.23 -19.51 6.40
N ARG A 135 98.11 -19.14 7.68
CA ARG A 135 97.16 -18.09 8.13
C ARG A 135 97.60 -16.70 7.65
N GLY A 136 98.90 -16.41 7.65
CA GLY A 136 99.47 -15.14 7.16
C GLY A 136 99.66 -15.05 5.65
N LEU A 137 99.53 -16.16 4.90
CA LEU A 137 99.80 -16.20 3.47
C LEU A 137 98.64 -15.59 2.65
N GLN A 138 98.80 -14.34 2.25
CA GLN A 138 97.84 -13.62 1.39
C GLN A 138 97.73 -14.22 -0.03
N ARG A 139 96.66 -13.86 -0.75
CA ARG A 139 96.49 -14.15 -2.20
C ARG A 139 97.44 -13.27 -3.02
N CYS A 140 97.78 -13.63 -4.25
CA CYS A 140 98.48 -12.70 -5.15
C CYS A 140 97.55 -11.51 -5.53
N ALA A 141 98.14 -10.38 -5.92
CA ALA A 141 97.40 -9.15 -6.23
C ALA A 141 96.28 -9.36 -7.27
N THR A 142 96.57 -10.12 -8.34
CA THR A 142 95.63 -10.47 -9.41
C THR A 142 94.41 -11.27 -8.91
N CYS A 143 94.52 -12.00 -7.80
CA CYS A 143 93.41 -12.69 -7.15
C CYS A 143 92.74 -11.86 -6.04
N ALA A 144 93.48 -11.00 -5.34
CA ALA A 144 92.90 -10.08 -4.36
C ALA A 144 91.90 -9.11 -5.03
N GLY A 145 92.35 -8.39 -6.06
CA GLY A 145 91.50 -7.43 -6.79
C GLY A 145 90.28 -8.07 -7.48
N LYS A 146 90.39 -9.32 -7.94
CA LYS A 146 89.25 -10.09 -8.48
C LYS A 146 88.21 -10.43 -7.41
N CYS A 147 88.65 -10.71 -6.18
CA CYS A 147 87.73 -10.99 -5.07
C CYS A 147 87.07 -9.71 -4.55
N GLU A 148 87.84 -8.63 -4.33
CA GLU A 148 87.27 -7.32 -3.97
C GLU A 148 86.26 -6.82 -5.01
N ALA A 149 86.57 -6.94 -6.30
CA ALA A 149 85.65 -6.56 -7.37
C ALA A 149 84.39 -7.44 -7.45
N ASN A 150 84.46 -8.69 -6.98
CA ASN A 150 83.30 -9.58 -6.87
C ASN A 150 82.48 -9.29 -5.61
N GLU A 151 83.13 -9.02 -4.49
CA GLU A 151 82.52 -8.64 -3.21
C GLU A 151 81.76 -7.31 -3.35
N ARG A 152 82.35 -6.28 -3.99
CA ARG A 152 81.68 -5.02 -4.33
C ARG A 152 80.44 -5.25 -5.22
N LYS A 153 80.53 -6.12 -6.23
CA LYS A 153 79.38 -6.49 -7.10
C LYS A 153 78.31 -7.30 -6.37
N MET A 154 78.66 -8.04 -5.33
CA MET A 154 77.68 -8.75 -4.49
C MET A 154 76.99 -7.81 -3.51
N ALA A 155 77.71 -6.84 -2.94
CA ALA A 155 77.12 -5.76 -2.13
C ALA A 155 76.16 -4.91 -2.97
N GLU A 156 76.58 -4.41 -4.13
CA GLU A 156 75.73 -3.64 -5.06
C GLU A 156 74.42 -4.40 -5.43
N ARG A 157 74.51 -5.72 -5.60
CA ARG A 157 73.35 -6.59 -5.84
C ARG A 157 72.47 -6.77 -4.60
N GLN A 158 73.04 -6.84 -3.40
CA GLN A 158 72.30 -6.91 -2.14
C GLN A 158 71.58 -5.59 -1.86
N ASP A 159 72.24 -4.44 -2.02
CA ASP A 159 71.65 -3.12 -1.85
C ASP A 159 70.50 -2.88 -2.83
N LYS A 160 70.70 -3.25 -4.11
CA LYS A 160 69.67 -3.17 -5.14
C LYS A 160 68.48 -4.12 -4.87
N ALA A 161 68.73 -5.30 -4.32
CA ALA A 161 67.68 -6.23 -3.91
C ALA A 161 66.91 -5.71 -2.67
N ALA A 162 67.61 -5.13 -1.70
CA ALA A 162 66.99 -4.51 -0.51
C ALA A 162 66.11 -3.31 -0.88
N ALA A 163 66.60 -2.42 -1.76
CA ALA A 163 65.81 -1.30 -2.28
C ALA A 163 64.57 -1.76 -3.06
N ALA A 164 64.70 -2.79 -3.90
CA ALA A 164 63.56 -3.38 -4.61
C ALA A 164 62.55 -4.04 -3.65
N ALA A 165 63.02 -4.71 -2.58
CA ALA A 165 62.15 -5.29 -1.56
C ALA A 165 61.42 -4.23 -0.74
N ALA A 166 62.09 -3.11 -0.39
CA ALA A 166 61.48 -1.98 0.30
C ALA A 166 60.37 -1.33 -0.54
N ALA A 167 60.64 -1.02 -1.81
CA ALA A 167 59.65 -0.46 -2.73
C ALA A 167 58.45 -1.41 -2.95
N ALA A 168 58.69 -2.73 -3.04
CA ALA A 168 57.62 -3.72 -3.13
C ALA A 168 56.77 -3.81 -1.85
N ALA A 169 57.39 -3.67 -0.67
CA ALA A 169 56.69 -3.62 0.61
C ALA A 169 55.83 -2.35 0.75
N GLU A 170 56.37 -1.18 0.35
CA GLU A 170 55.65 0.09 0.37
C GLU A 170 54.46 0.09 -0.58
N ALA A 171 54.63 -0.33 -1.84
CA ALA A 171 53.53 -0.47 -2.79
C ALA A 171 52.45 -1.48 -2.33
N SER A 172 52.85 -2.52 -1.58
CA SER A 172 51.90 -3.45 -0.95
C SER A 172 51.16 -2.81 0.23
N ALA A 173 51.82 -1.96 1.02
CA ALA A 173 51.23 -1.22 2.12
C ALA A 173 50.27 -0.12 1.65
N GLU A 174 50.61 0.62 0.59
CA GLU A 174 49.70 1.58 -0.06
C GLU A 174 48.46 0.87 -0.62
N LYS A 175 48.65 -0.21 -1.36
CA LYS A 175 47.56 -1.05 -1.91
C LYS A 175 46.69 -1.68 -0.81
N ARG A 176 47.24 -1.90 0.39
CA ARG A 176 46.47 -2.29 1.57
C ARG A 176 45.67 -1.12 2.13
N ARG A 177 46.30 0.04 2.39
CA ARG A 177 45.62 1.25 2.88
C ARG A 177 44.44 1.64 1.99
N ARG A 178 44.63 1.63 0.66
CA ARG A 178 43.56 1.91 -0.31
C ARG A 178 42.38 0.94 -0.24
N ARG A 179 42.63 -0.35 0.02
CA ARG A 179 41.56 -1.34 0.24
C ARG A 179 40.84 -1.13 1.57
N GLU A 180 41.57 -0.68 2.60
CA GLU A 180 41.00 -0.35 3.90
C GLU A 180 40.12 0.91 3.80
N THR A 181 40.50 1.94 3.03
CA THR A 181 39.62 3.10 2.74
C THR A 181 38.42 2.73 1.88
N GLU A 182 38.62 1.98 0.77
CA GLU A 182 37.53 1.49 -0.09
C GLU A 182 36.53 0.60 0.70
N GLU A 183 36.99 -0.13 1.72
CA GLU A 183 36.10 -0.87 2.62
C GLU A 183 35.39 0.03 3.65
N VAL A 184 36.06 1.03 4.23
CA VAL A 184 35.43 2.00 5.16
C VAL A 184 34.34 2.80 4.46
N GLU A 185 34.58 3.32 3.26
CA GLU A 185 33.57 3.99 2.43
C GLU A 185 32.38 3.06 2.16
N ARG A 186 32.64 1.79 1.81
CA ARG A 186 31.60 0.77 1.59
C ARG A 186 30.86 0.38 2.88
N ARG A 187 31.40 0.62 4.07
CA ARG A 187 30.71 0.45 5.36
C ARG A 187 29.82 1.66 5.63
N ALA A 188 30.35 2.89 5.55
CA ALA A 188 29.58 4.12 5.70
C ALA A 188 28.41 4.21 4.70
N ALA A 189 28.62 3.83 3.43
CA ALA A 189 27.58 3.79 2.40
C ALA A 189 26.55 2.64 2.55
N LYS A 190 26.71 1.75 3.54
CA LYS A 190 25.68 0.82 4.01
C LYS A 190 24.98 1.36 5.26
N GLU A 191 25.74 1.97 6.16
CA GLU A 191 25.26 2.58 7.40
C GLU A 191 24.26 3.70 7.11
N SER A 192 24.60 4.67 6.25
CA SER A 192 23.67 5.71 5.78
C SER A 192 22.42 5.13 5.10
N LYS A 193 22.51 3.99 4.40
CA LYS A 193 21.34 3.32 3.81
C LYS A 193 20.45 2.62 4.82
N LEU A 194 21.00 2.24 5.99
CA LEU A 194 20.22 1.74 7.12
C LEU A 194 19.57 2.91 7.87
N GLU A 195 20.27 4.03 8.06
CA GLU A 195 19.70 5.27 8.61
C GLU A 195 18.52 5.78 7.76
N ASP A 196 18.66 5.80 6.43
CA ASP A 196 17.58 6.19 5.52
C ASP A 196 16.39 5.22 5.60
N GLN A 197 16.63 3.92 5.77
CA GLN A 197 15.57 2.94 5.98
C GLN A 197 14.89 3.11 7.34
N LEU A 198 15.63 3.44 8.40
CA LEU A 198 15.08 3.75 9.73
C LEU A 198 14.21 5.02 9.67
N ARG A 199 14.73 6.12 9.13
CA ARG A 199 13.97 7.37 8.93
C ARG A 199 12.68 7.13 8.12
N ALA A 200 12.76 6.35 7.04
CA ALA A 200 11.60 5.98 6.22
C ALA A 200 10.64 4.97 6.87
N LEU A 201 10.99 4.36 8.01
CA LEU A 201 10.10 3.56 8.84
C LEU A 201 9.48 4.41 9.96
N GLU A 202 10.24 5.34 10.54
CA GLU A 202 9.76 6.32 11.53
C GLU A 202 8.71 7.26 10.93
N GLU A 203 8.95 7.78 9.72
CA GLU A 203 7.97 8.60 8.98
C GLU A 203 6.65 7.83 8.74
N LYS A 204 6.74 6.53 8.41
CA LYS A 204 5.57 5.64 8.25
C LYS A 204 4.88 5.38 9.58
N LYS A 205 5.64 5.20 10.67
CA LYS A 205 5.10 5.04 12.02
C LYS A 205 4.30 6.28 12.43
N LEU A 206 4.85 7.48 12.24
CA LEU A 206 4.16 8.74 12.51
C LEU A 206 2.88 8.91 11.68
N LYS A 207 2.89 8.55 10.40
CA LYS A 207 1.68 8.54 9.54
C LYS A 207 0.63 7.52 10.03
N VAL A 208 1.05 6.36 10.52
CA VAL A 208 0.17 5.36 11.14
C VAL A 208 -0.35 5.83 12.51
N GLU A 209 0.40 6.65 13.25
CA GLU A 209 -0.04 7.22 14.53
C GLU A 209 -1.01 8.40 14.35
N SER A 210 -0.78 9.27 13.35
CA SER A 210 -1.76 10.30 12.92
C SER A 210 -3.08 9.68 12.51
N THR A 211 -3.06 8.74 11.56
CA THR A 211 -4.28 8.09 11.05
C THR A 211 -5.02 7.29 12.13
N LYS A 212 -4.33 6.75 13.16
CA LYS A 212 -4.97 6.18 14.34
C LYS A 212 -5.68 7.24 15.20
N ALA A 213 -5.09 8.42 15.39
CA ALA A 213 -5.70 9.52 16.12
C ALA A 213 -6.92 10.09 15.37
N GLU A 214 -6.83 10.23 14.05
CA GLU A 214 -7.94 10.61 13.16
C GLU A 214 -9.11 9.61 13.27
N ILE A 215 -8.82 8.30 13.19
CA ILE A 215 -9.83 7.23 13.37
C ILE A 215 -10.44 7.26 14.79
N ALA A 216 -9.64 7.57 15.82
CA ALA A 216 -10.13 7.69 17.19
C ALA A 216 -11.09 8.89 17.36
N SER A 217 -10.77 10.05 16.77
CA SER A 217 -11.69 11.20 16.74
C SER A 217 -12.99 10.85 16.03
N LEU A 218 -12.90 10.35 14.80
CA LEU A 218 -14.08 9.99 13.99
C LEU A 218 -14.98 8.96 14.70
N LYS A 219 -14.41 8.05 15.51
CA LYS A 219 -15.20 7.13 16.34
C LYS A 219 -15.97 7.85 17.44
N ILE A 220 -15.35 8.82 18.13
CA ILE A 220 -16.01 9.64 19.15
C ILE A 220 -17.13 10.47 18.52
N ASP A 221 -16.86 11.07 17.35
CA ASP A 221 -17.84 11.86 16.59
C ASP A 221 -19.07 11.01 16.21
N ILE A 222 -18.85 9.81 15.65
CA ILE A 222 -19.92 8.85 15.31
C ILE A 222 -20.69 8.36 16.54
N GLU A 223 -20.04 8.13 17.68
CA GLU A 223 -20.72 7.76 18.93
C GLU A 223 -21.56 8.93 19.48
N GLY A 224 -21.07 10.17 19.33
CA GLY A 224 -21.81 11.39 19.63
C GLY A 224 -23.05 11.60 18.75
N GLU A 225 -22.91 11.47 17.43
CA GLU A 225 -24.03 11.54 16.48
C GLU A 225 -25.09 10.46 16.78
N ARG A 226 -24.67 9.22 17.03
CA ARG A 226 -25.58 8.12 17.37
C ARG A 226 -26.39 8.39 18.63
N ASP A 227 -25.77 8.99 19.64
CA ASP A 227 -26.45 9.32 20.89
C ASP A 227 -27.26 10.64 20.79
N ALA A 228 -26.95 11.54 19.86
CA ALA A 228 -27.84 12.65 19.47
C ALA A 228 -29.11 12.12 18.78
N LEU A 229 -28.98 11.25 17.78
CA LEU A 229 -30.09 10.57 17.09
C LEU A 229 -30.95 9.74 18.06
N ARG A 230 -30.37 9.18 19.13
CA ARG A 230 -31.13 8.50 20.20
C ARG A 230 -32.05 9.49 20.93
N ARG A 231 -31.53 10.63 21.38
CA ARG A 231 -32.31 11.68 22.08
C ARG A 231 -33.39 12.27 21.16
N GLU A 232 -33.08 12.49 19.89
CA GLU A 232 -34.06 12.94 18.89
C GLU A 232 -35.20 11.92 18.73
N LYS A 233 -34.87 10.63 18.60
CA LYS A 233 -35.87 9.55 18.54
C LYS A 233 -36.73 9.48 19.81
N GLU A 234 -36.15 9.66 20.98
CA GLU A 234 -36.86 9.70 22.27
C GLU A 234 -37.82 10.90 22.33
N SER A 235 -37.39 12.09 21.90
CA SER A 235 -38.22 13.29 21.76
C SER A 235 -39.38 13.09 20.77
N ILE A 236 -39.12 12.47 19.61
CA ILE A 236 -40.18 12.12 18.63
C ILE A 236 -41.20 11.14 19.24
N VAL A 237 -40.77 10.19 20.07
CA VAL A 237 -41.67 9.26 20.78
C VAL A 237 -42.49 9.97 21.86
N GLN A 238 -41.92 10.93 22.59
CA GLN A 238 -42.68 11.78 23.52
C GLN A 238 -43.72 12.62 22.77
N ARG A 239 -43.29 13.36 21.73
CA ARG A 239 -44.16 14.20 20.91
C ARG A 239 -45.29 13.42 20.24
N ARG A 240 -45.06 12.15 19.89
CA ARG A 240 -46.11 11.27 19.37
C ARG A 240 -47.13 10.86 20.45
N ARG A 241 -46.70 10.61 21.69
CA ARG A 241 -47.63 10.32 22.81
C ARG A 241 -48.47 11.54 23.14
N GLU A 242 -47.86 12.72 23.21
CA GLU A 242 -48.55 14.01 23.39
C GLU A 242 -49.68 14.17 22.36
N LEU A 243 -49.37 13.98 21.06
CA LEU A 243 -50.36 14.04 19.98
C LEU A 243 -51.43 12.92 20.06
N GLU A 244 -51.10 11.73 20.55
CA GLU A 244 -52.07 10.63 20.72
C GLU A 244 -53.02 10.89 21.91
N ASP A 245 -52.56 11.54 22.97
CA ASP A 245 -53.38 11.94 24.12
C ASP A 245 -54.18 13.24 23.86
N GLU A 246 -53.63 14.21 23.11
CA GLU A 246 -54.40 15.33 22.55
C GLU A 246 -55.53 14.83 21.66
N ARG A 247 -55.25 13.88 20.76
CA ARG A 247 -56.27 13.27 19.90
C ARG A 247 -57.37 12.59 20.73
N ARG A 248 -57.02 11.87 21.81
CA ARG A 248 -58.00 11.27 22.73
C ARG A 248 -58.84 12.30 23.48
N LEU A 249 -58.25 13.43 23.88
CA LEU A 249 -58.97 14.52 24.54
C LEU A 249 -59.98 15.17 23.58
N LEU A 250 -59.57 15.45 22.34
CA LEU A 250 -60.46 15.96 21.28
C LEU A 250 -61.55 14.95 20.90
N GLU A 251 -61.25 13.65 20.91
CA GLU A 251 -62.22 12.57 20.67
C GLU A 251 -63.30 12.52 21.77
N ARG A 252 -62.92 12.75 23.04
CA ARG A 252 -63.88 12.89 24.17
C ARG A 252 -64.71 14.18 24.08
N GLN A 253 -64.08 15.33 23.85
CA GLN A 253 -64.78 16.60 23.67
C GLN A 253 -65.76 16.54 22.48
N SER A 254 -65.41 15.80 21.43
CA SER A 254 -66.29 15.52 20.29
C SER A 254 -67.51 14.67 20.69
N SER A 255 -67.32 13.60 21.49
CA SER A 255 -68.45 12.81 22.00
C SER A 255 -69.34 13.59 22.98
N GLU A 256 -68.75 14.36 23.91
CA GLU A 256 -69.47 15.21 24.86
C GLU A 256 -70.31 16.26 24.11
N ALA A 257 -69.73 16.93 23.10
CA ALA A 257 -70.44 17.88 22.26
C ALA A 257 -71.53 17.21 21.38
N ALA A 258 -71.37 15.94 21.00
CA ALA A 258 -72.40 15.17 20.29
C ALA A 258 -73.55 14.76 21.22
N GLU A 259 -73.26 14.35 22.46
CA GLU A 259 -74.26 14.06 23.48
C GLU A 259 -75.06 15.30 23.85
N GLU A 260 -74.42 16.45 24.08
CA GLU A 260 -75.14 17.70 24.35
C GLU A 260 -76.00 18.15 23.18
N ARG A 261 -75.54 17.96 21.92
CA ARG A 261 -76.40 18.18 20.75
C ARG A 261 -77.61 17.25 20.73
N ALA A 262 -77.44 15.97 21.05
CA ALA A 262 -78.55 15.01 21.13
C ALA A 262 -79.53 15.33 22.27
N LYS A 263 -79.05 15.80 23.43
CA LYS A 263 -79.88 16.30 24.54
C LYS A 263 -80.66 17.54 24.12
N MET A 264 -80.02 18.52 23.49
CA MET A 264 -80.69 19.74 22.99
C MET A 264 -81.70 19.44 21.87
N GLU A 265 -81.44 18.45 21.03
CA GLU A 265 -82.38 17.99 20.00
C GLU A 265 -83.59 17.27 20.61
N SER A 266 -83.38 16.42 21.63
CA SER A 266 -84.49 15.74 22.32
C SER A 266 -85.34 16.72 23.13
N GLN A 267 -84.73 17.70 23.79
CA GLN A 267 -85.44 18.81 24.44
C GLN A 267 -86.24 19.65 23.44
N ARG A 268 -85.69 19.96 22.26
CA ARG A 268 -86.45 20.63 21.19
C ARG A 268 -87.66 19.83 20.75
N LYS A 269 -87.52 18.51 20.54
CA LYS A 269 -88.63 17.63 20.15
C LYS A 269 -89.70 17.53 21.24
N LEU A 270 -89.31 17.49 22.52
CA LEU A 270 -90.27 17.54 23.64
C LEU A 270 -91.02 18.88 23.68
N ALA A 271 -90.32 20.00 23.59
CA ALA A 271 -90.92 21.34 23.56
C ALA A 271 -91.81 21.55 22.31
N GLU A 272 -91.49 20.93 21.18
CA GLU A 272 -92.32 20.93 19.97
C GLU A 272 -93.61 20.12 20.19
N ILE A 273 -93.54 18.93 20.79
CA ILE A 273 -94.70 18.10 21.14
C ILE A 273 -95.59 18.81 22.18
N GLU A 274 -95.00 19.47 23.18
CA GLU A 274 -95.75 20.28 24.16
C GLU A 274 -96.38 21.51 23.51
N GLY A 275 -95.67 22.19 22.60
CA GLY A 275 -96.20 23.28 21.80
C GLY A 275 -97.38 22.86 20.92
N GLN A 276 -97.30 21.69 20.28
CA GLN A 276 -98.39 21.09 19.50
C GLN A 276 -99.59 20.75 20.39
N ARG A 277 -99.37 20.12 21.55
CA ARG A 277 -100.44 19.84 22.53
C ARG A 277 -101.14 21.10 23.03
N LEU A 278 -100.38 22.14 23.37
CA LEU A 278 -100.92 23.44 23.78
C LEU A 278 -101.65 24.17 22.65
N ALA A 279 -101.26 23.95 21.39
CA ALA A 279 -101.99 24.46 20.22
C ALA A 279 -103.30 23.70 20.00
N GLU A 280 -103.31 22.37 20.09
CA GLU A 280 -104.53 21.54 20.07
C GLU A 280 -105.48 21.91 21.21
N GLU A 281 -104.98 22.07 22.44
CA GLU A 281 -105.79 22.45 23.59
C GLU A 281 -106.39 23.85 23.42
N LYS A 282 -105.62 24.81 22.89
CA LYS A 282 -106.15 26.13 22.52
C LYS A 282 -107.22 26.05 21.45
N ALA A 283 -107.06 25.22 20.41
CA ALA A 283 -108.07 25.00 19.39
C ALA A 283 -109.36 24.43 19.99
N ARG A 284 -109.27 23.34 20.76
CA ARG A 284 -110.42 22.73 21.47
C ARG A 284 -111.11 23.72 22.42
N ASN A 285 -110.36 24.60 23.09
CA ASN A 285 -110.93 25.65 23.94
C ASN A 285 -111.61 26.77 23.15
N VAL A 286 -111.12 27.11 21.94
CA VAL A 286 -111.79 28.05 21.02
C VAL A 286 -113.07 27.46 20.45
N ASP A 287 -113.05 26.18 20.04
CA ASP A 287 -114.25 25.49 19.54
C ASP A 287 -115.29 25.35 20.65
N ARG A 288 -114.89 24.93 21.86
CA ARG A 288 -115.78 24.90 23.04
C ARG A 288 -116.32 26.29 23.42
N ALA A 289 -115.54 27.34 23.24
CA ALA A 289 -116.01 28.71 23.44
C ALA A 289 -117.05 29.13 22.38
N ARG A 290 -116.94 28.63 21.14
CA ARG A 290 -117.98 28.79 20.11
C ARG A 290 -119.23 27.99 20.45
N GLU A 291 -119.11 26.72 20.85
CA GLU A 291 -120.25 25.89 21.29
C GLU A 291 -121.02 26.58 22.43
N LEU A 292 -120.32 27.09 23.46
CA LEU A 292 -120.92 27.83 24.57
C LEU A 292 -121.51 29.19 24.15
N ALA A 293 -121.07 29.78 23.04
CA ALA A 293 -121.68 30.98 22.48
C ALA A 293 -122.96 30.66 21.70
N GLU A 294 -122.96 29.61 20.90
CA GLU A 294 -124.16 29.09 20.22
C GLU A 294 -125.21 28.61 21.22
N GLU A 295 -124.81 27.92 22.29
CA GLU A 295 -125.72 27.48 23.36
C GLU A 295 -126.36 28.69 24.06
N LYS A 296 -125.59 29.73 24.35
CA LYS A 296 -126.12 31.00 24.88
C LYS A 296 -127.07 31.70 23.90
N GLU A 297 -126.81 31.68 22.60
CA GLU A 297 -127.74 32.23 21.60
C GLU A 297 -129.04 31.42 21.53
N ARG A 298 -128.96 30.09 21.62
CA ARG A 298 -130.12 29.19 21.69
C ARG A 298 -130.94 29.44 22.96
N ILE A 299 -130.29 29.58 24.12
CA ILE A 299 -130.94 29.95 25.40
C ILE A 299 -131.61 31.33 25.26
N ALA A 300 -130.87 32.35 24.81
CA ALA A 300 -131.42 33.70 24.61
C ALA A 300 -132.51 33.76 23.52
N LYS A 301 -132.66 32.74 22.67
CA LYS A 301 -133.80 32.57 21.75
C LYS A 301 -134.98 31.90 22.46
N LEU A 302 -134.76 30.82 23.22
CA LEU A 302 -135.78 30.16 24.02
C LEU A 302 -136.36 31.08 25.11
N GLU A 303 -135.55 31.95 25.71
CA GLU A 303 -135.99 32.99 26.65
C GLU A 303 -136.90 34.02 25.98
N ARG A 304 -136.59 34.44 24.74
CA ARG A 304 -137.48 35.30 23.94
C ARG A 304 -138.77 34.60 23.53
N GLU A 305 -138.70 33.33 23.13
CA GLU A 305 -139.88 32.53 22.78
C GLU A 305 -140.77 32.31 24.02
N LEU A 306 -140.19 32.09 25.20
CA LEU A 306 -140.90 32.05 26.48
C LEU A 306 -141.53 33.40 26.86
N GLU A 307 -140.86 34.52 26.59
CA GLU A 307 -141.42 35.85 26.89
C GLU A 307 -142.52 36.23 25.87
N GLU A 308 -142.37 35.89 24.58
CA GLU A 308 -143.46 35.99 23.60
C GLU A 308 -144.68 35.14 24.00
N ASP A 309 -144.48 33.90 24.46
CA ASP A 309 -145.59 33.05 24.92
C ASP A 309 -146.19 33.52 26.25
N ARG A 310 -145.40 34.16 27.14
CA ARG A 310 -145.92 34.88 28.32
C ARG A 310 -146.74 36.10 27.91
N GLU A 311 -146.29 36.90 26.95
CA GLU A 311 -147.05 38.04 26.42
C GLU A 311 -148.34 37.57 25.74
N ARG A 312 -148.31 36.48 24.97
CA ARG A 312 -149.52 35.86 24.38
C ARG A 312 -150.47 35.34 25.45
N LEU A 313 -149.98 34.68 26.50
CA LEU A 313 -150.79 34.24 27.64
C LEU A 313 -151.39 35.43 28.40
N ALA A 314 -150.62 36.50 28.64
CA ALA A 314 -151.09 37.72 29.26
C ALA A 314 -152.13 38.45 28.40
N PHE A 315 -151.93 38.47 27.07
CA PHE A 315 -152.90 39.00 26.10
C PHE A 315 -154.20 38.18 26.12
N MET A 316 -154.11 36.85 26.09
CA MET A 316 -155.28 35.95 26.18
C MET A 316 -156.03 36.13 27.51
N GLN A 317 -155.33 36.19 28.64
CA GLN A 317 -155.97 36.48 29.95
C GLN A 317 -156.59 37.87 30.01
N LYS A 318 -155.96 38.87 29.36
CA LYS A 318 -156.50 40.23 29.24
C LYS A 318 -157.73 40.28 28.33
N HIS A 319 -157.76 39.48 27.26
CA HIS A 319 -158.92 39.35 26.39
C HIS A 319 -160.06 38.65 27.13
N GLN A 320 -159.81 37.51 27.77
CA GLN A 320 -160.77 36.81 28.64
C GLN A 320 -161.36 37.73 29.71
N LYS A 321 -160.53 38.51 30.42
CA LYS A 321 -161.01 39.52 31.38
C LYS A 321 -161.83 40.65 30.72
N ASN A 322 -161.50 41.06 29.50
CA ASN A 322 -162.31 42.01 28.74
C ASN A 322 -163.66 41.41 28.31
N ASP A 323 -163.69 40.13 27.93
CA ASP A 323 -164.90 39.41 27.53
C ASP A 323 -165.80 39.15 28.76
N GLU A 324 -165.21 38.82 29.92
CA GLU A 324 -165.89 38.77 31.23
C GLU A 324 -166.44 40.16 31.62
N LEU A 325 -165.68 41.22 31.44
CA LEU A 325 -166.12 42.60 31.68
C LEU A 325 -167.21 43.06 30.70
N GLN A 326 -167.17 42.62 29.43
CA GLN A 326 -168.27 42.84 28.49
C GLN A 326 -169.51 42.05 28.92
N ALA A 327 -169.37 40.78 29.31
CA ALA A 327 -170.48 39.97 29.81
C ALA A 327 -171.09 40.55 31.10
N GLN A 328 -170.28 41.14 32.00
CA GLN A 328 -170.76 41.93 33.14
C GLN A 328 -171.53 43.16 32.67
N ARG A 329 -170.95 44.00 31.80
CA ARG A 329 -171.60 45.22 31.29
C ARG A 329 -172.91 44.92 30.56
N VAL A 330 -172.98 43.84 29.79
CA VAL A 330 -174.22 43.41 29.10
C VAL A 330 -175.29 42.97 30.10
N ARG A 331 -174.94 42.28 31.19
CA ARG A 331 -175.88 41.95 32.28
C ARG A 331 -176.34 43.20 33.03
N GLU A 332 -175.44 44.13 33.29
CA GLU A 332 -175.72 45.40 33.98
C GLU A 332 -176.57 46.36 33.11
N GLU A 333 -176.32 46.42 31.80
CA GLU A 333 -177.12 47.19 30.85
C GLU A 333 -178.49 46.55 30.62
N ALA A 334 -178.59 45.22 30.55
CA ALA A 334 -179.88 44.52 30.50
C ALA A 334 -180.73 44.83 31.75
N SER A 335 -180.11 44.88 32.93
CA SER A 335 -180.77 45.30 34.17
C SER A 335 -181.26 46.76 34.09
N ARG A 336 -180.40 47.71 33.68
CA ARG A 336 -180.78 49.12 33.52
C ARG A 336 -181.88 49.34 32.48
N ARG A 337 -181.87 48.61 31.36
CA ARG A 337 -182.89 48.70 30.30
C ARG A 337 -184.28 48.21 30.74
N ALA A 338 -184.38 47.46 31.84
CA ALA A 338 -185.67 47.08 32.44
C ALA A 338 -186.29 48.21 33.28
N GLN A 339 -185.47 49.06 33.92
CA GLN A 339 -185.95 50.16 34.77
C GLN A 339 -186.12 51.49 34.00
N ALA A 340 -185.26 51.77 33.03
CA ALA A 340 -185.27 53.02 32.24
C ALA A 340 -186.32 53.04 31.10
N ARG A 341 -187.54 52.56 31.36
CA ARG A 341 -188.72 52.75 30.48
C ARG A 341 -189.80 53.65 31.11
N ALA A 342 -189.58 54.16 32.32
CA ALA A 342 -190.28 55.32 32.85
C ALA A 342 -189.37 56.55 32.76
N GLN A 343 -189.86 57.63 32.15
CA GLN A 343 -189.19 58.95 31.97
C GLN A 343 -187.90 58.94 31.10
N GLU A 344 -187.49 60.03 30.44
CA GLU A 344 -188.25 61.06 29.69
C GLU A 344 -187.29 61.75 28.68
N ALA A 345 -187.85 62.44 27.67
CA ALA A 345 -187.28 63.61 26.98
C ALA A 345 -185.82 63.66 26.45
N GLN A 346 -185.74 63.82 25.12
CA GLN A 346 -184.96 64.87 24.40
C GLN A 346 -183.42 64.79 24.19
N LYS A 347 -183.07 64.72 22.90
CA LYS A 347 -182.12 65.58 22.13
C LYS A 347 -180.57 65.46 22.30
N ARG A 348 -179.98 64.99 21.18
CA ARG A 348 -178.90 65.63 20.36
C ARG A 348 -177.40 65.55 20.77
N LYS A 349 -176.63 64.99 19.82
CA LYS A 349 -175.27 65.39 19.31
C LYS A 349 -174.09 65.45 20.31
N GLY A 350 -172.88 64.96 20.00
CA GLY A 350 -172.38 64.21 18.82
C GLY A 350 -170.85 64.33 18.62
N LYS A 351 -170.20 63.32 18.02
CA LYS A 351 -168.80 63.32 17.54
C LYS A 351 -168.58 62.15 16.56
N PRO A 352 -167.74 62.33 15.52
CA PRO A 352 -166.55 61.47 15.27
C PRO A 352 -165.26 62.34 15.19
N GLU A 353 -164.00 61.91 15.30
CA GLU A 353 -163.29 60.61 15.17
C GLU A 353 -162.55 60.41 13.81
N ALA A 354 -161.22 60.23 13.90
CA ALA A 354 -160.25 59.58 12.98
C ALA A 354 -158.82 59.94 13.50
N MET A 355 -157.78 59.10 13.60
CA MET A 355 -157.23 58.01 12.77
C MET A 355 -156.52 58.50 11.48
N SER A 356 -155.37 57.98 11.01
CA SER A 356 -154.33 57.10 11.63
C SER A 356 -152.96 57.23 10.82
N PRO A 357 -152.17 56.23 10.34
CA PRO A 357 -150.67 56.34 10.36
C PRO A 357 -149.88 56.00 9.05
N GLY A 358 -148.54 55.98 9.12
CA GLY A 358 -147.56 55.45 8.11
C GLY A 358 -146.10 55.70 8.57
N SER A 359 -145.02 54.90 8.36
CA SER A 359 -144.57 53.94 7.30
C SER A 359 -144.06 54.66 6.02
N PHE A 360 -143.06 54.23 5.21
CA PHE A 360 -142.39 52.93 4.86
C PHE A 360 -141.09 53.29 3.97
N TYR A 361 -139.82 52.79 3.82
CA TYR A 361 -138.82 51.67 4.11
C TYR A 361 -137.40 52.33 4.38
N GLY A 362 -136.21 51.68 4.55
CA GLY A 362 -135.77 50.28 4.75
C GLY A 362 -134.73 49.69 3.74
N LYS A 363 -133.69 48.96 4.25
CA LYS A 363 -132.75 47.96 3.60
C LYS A 363 -131.45 48.37 2.82
N LYS A 364 -130.29 47.82 3.29
CA LYS A 364 -129.20 47.03 2.61
C LYS A 364 -127.75 47.57 2.39
N LYS A 365 -126.78 46.77 2.90
CA LYS A 365 -125.47 46.29 2.34
C LYS A 365 -124.16 47.15 2.29
N ALA A 366 -123.27 46.87 3.25
CA ALA A 366 -121.99 46.09 3.12
C ALA A 366 -120.64 46.67 2.58
N LYS A 367 -119.59 46.49 3.43
CA LYS A 367 -118.18 46.04 3.20
C LYS A 367 -117.06 47.11 2.96
N ILE A 368 -115.85 46.77 3.46
CA ILE A 368 -114.52 47.45 3.36
C ILE A 368 -114.46 48.71 4.27
N VAL A 369 -113.55 48.78 5.26
CA VAL A 369 -112.07 48.90 5.30
C VAL A 369 -111.61 50.31 4.91
N ILE A 370 -110.96 50.96 5.89
CA ILE A 370 -110.41 52.34 5.96
C ILE A 370 -108.96 52.29 5.42
N ASP A 371 -108.46 53.12 4.48
CA ASP A 371 -108.46 54.61 4.33
C ASP A 371 -107.47 55.27 5.34
N ASP A 372 -106.71 56.35 5.13
CA ASP A 372 -106.21 57.11 3.95
C ASP A 372 -104.64 56.95 3.93
N ASP A 373 -103.73 57.60 3.20
CA ASP A 373 -103.64 58.63 2.12
C ASP A 373 -102.97 57.98 0.86
N ASP A 374 -102.65 58.53 -0.33
CA ASP A 374 -102.36 59.87 -0.92
C ASP A 374 -100.98 60.53 -0.56
N ASP A 375 -100.15 61.08 -1.48
CA ASP A 375 -100.05 60.98 -2.95
C ASP A 375 -98.65 61.45 -3.50
N SER A 376 -98.42 61.31 -4.82
CA SER A 376 -97.60 62.15 -5.73
C SER A 376 -96.05 62.14 -5.70
N ASP A 377 -95.49 61.38 -6.65
CA ASP A 377 -94.77 61.84 -7.87
C ASP A 377 -93.46 62.69 -7.85
N ASP A 378 -92.89 62.84 -9.05
CA ASP A 378 -91.50 63.11 -9.43
C ASP A 378 -90.92 64.55 -9.26
N SER A 379 -89.59 64.58 -9.21
CA SER A 379 -88.68 65.61 -9.76
C SER A 379 -88.17 66.81 -8.92
N SER A 380 -86.84 66.78 -8.75
CA SER A 380 -85.89 67.87 -9.06
C SER A 380 -85.43 68.88 -7.98
N ALA A 381 -84.13 69.22 -8.08
CA ALA A 381 -83.29 70.02 -7.16
C ALA A 381 -83.11 69.41 -5.75
N GLU A 382 -81.94 69.44 -5.10
CA GLU A 382 -80.67 70.14 -5.37
C GLU A 382 -79.53 69.11 -5.59
N LYS A 383 -78.78 69.10 -6.69
CA LYS A 383 -77.62 69.96 -7.00
C LYS A 383 -76.57 70.12 -5.87
N GLU A 384 -75.35 69.68 -6.19
CA GLU A 384 -74.03 70.14 -5.69
C GLU A 384 -73.31 69.44 -4.52
N ASN A 385 -73.72 68.26 -4.03
CA ASN A 385 -72.85 67.46 -3.13
C ASN A 385 -72.67 65.95 -3.45
N GLU A 386 -73.59 65.30 -4.16
CA GLU A 386 -73.49 63.85 -4.42
C GLU A 386 -72.40 63.43 -5.43
N LYS A 387 -71.89 64.36 -6.24
CA LYS A 387 -70.86 64.00 -7.24
C LYS A 387 -69.51 63.70 -6.58
N ALA A 388 -69.15 64.47 -5.55
CA ALA A 388 -67.90 64.28 -4.80
C ALA A 388 -67.92 63.00 -3.96
N THR A 389 -69.07 62.62 -3.37
CA THR A 389 -69.21 61.40 -2.58
C THR A 389 -69.12 60.14 -3.46
N ASN A 390 -69.84 60.10 -4.58
CA ASN A 390 -69.81 58.98 -5.53
C ASN A 390 -68.42 58.82 -6.18
N GLU A 391 -67.77 59.91 -6.61
CA GLU A 391 -66.41 59.84 -7.16
C GLU A 391 -65.38 59.39 -6.11
N ALA A 392 -65.52 59.80 -4.84
CA ALA A 392 -64.66 59.35 -3.75
C ALA A 392 -64.90 57.87 -3.36
N GLU A 393 -66.13 57.38 -3.37
CA GLU A 393 -66.40 55.97 -3.09
C GLU A 393 -65.93 55.07 -4.26
N ASP A 394 -66.18 55.45 -5.51
CA ASP A 394 -65.72 54.67 -6.66
C ASP A 394 -64.18 54.74 -6.81
N ALA A 395 -63.54 55.82 -6.36
CA ALA A 395 -62.08 55.88 -6.18
C ALA A 395 -61.59 54.88 -5.12
N ARG A 396 -62.20 54.84 -3.93
CA ARG A 396 -61.90 53.84 -2.87
C ARG A 396 -62.14 52.41 -3.36
N ARG A 397 -63.16 52.19 -4.18
CA ARG A 397 -63.49 50.90 -4.81
C ARG A 397 -62.40 50.49 -5.81
N LYS A 398 -61.95 51.42 -6.67
CA LYS A 398 -60.82 51.23 -7.60
C LYS A 398 -59.51 50.97 -6.86
N GLU A 399 -59.22 51.69 -5.79
CA GLU A 399 -58.05 51.46 -4.93
C GLU A 399 -58.11 50.07 -4.28
N ARG A 400 -59.25 49.66 -3.71
CA ARG A 400 -59.44 48.33 -3.12
C ARG A 400 -59.24 47.22 -4.16
N ILE A 401 -59.73 47.40 -5.38
CA ILE A 401 -59.52 46.47 -6.51
C ILE A 401 -58.04 46.45 -6.94
N ALA A 402 -57.37 47.60 -7.00
CA ALA A 402 -55.94 47.67 -7.30
C ALA A 402 -55.07 47.00 -6.23
N LYS A 403 -55.42 47.17 -4.95
CA LYS A 403 -54.77 46.53 -3.80
C LYS A 403 -54.96 45.01 -3.81
N LEU A 404 -56.14 44.52 -4.16
CA LEU A 404 -56.41 43.09 -4.38
C LEU A 404 -55.63 42.53 -5.58
N ARG A 405 -55.59 43.24 -6.71
CA ARG A 405 -54.78 42.85 -7.88
C ARG A 405 -53.28 42.81 -7.56
N LYS A 406 -52.77 43.76 -6.78
CA LYS A 406 -51.38 43.76 -6.30
C LYS A 406 -51.10 42.57 -5.38
N ALA A 407 -51.99 42.28 -4.43
CA ALA A 407 -51.86 41.12 -3.54
C ALA A 407 -51.90 39.78 -4.31
N GLU A 408 -52.73 39.67 -5.35
CA GLU A 408 -52.79 38.49 -6.22
C GLU A 408 -51.48 38.31 -7.02
N LEU A 409 -50.94 39.38 -7.60
CA LEU A 409 -49.63 39.36 -8.27
C LEU A 409 -48.48 39.01 -7.30
N GLU A 410 -48.52 39.53 -6.07
CA GLU A 410 -47.56 39.16 -5.02
C GLU A 410 -47.71 37.69 -4.59
N ARG A 411 -48.91 37.11 -4.60
CA ARG A 411 -49.09 35.65 -4.39
C ARG A 411 -48.50 34.87 -5.55
N GLN A 412 -48.80 35.24 -6.79
CA GLN A 412 -48.30 34.55 -7.99
C GLN A 412 -46.76 34.61 -8.09
N LEU A 413 -46.13 35.73 -7.71
CA LEU A 413 -44.67 35.84 -7.62
C LEU A 413 -44.08 34.94 -6.52
N LYS A 414 -44.69 34.89 -5.32
CA LYS A 414 -44.27 33.99 -4.24
C LYS A 414 -44.44 32.52 -4.63
N GLU A 415 -45.53 32.18 -5.30
CA GLU A 415 -45.83 30.82 -5.79
C GLU A 415 -44.84 30.39 -6.89
N LYS A 416 -44.50 31.29 -7.82
CA LYS A 416 -43.45 31.06 -8.83
C LYS A 416 -42.08 30.87 -8.19
N LEU A 417 -41.67 31.72 -7.26
CA LEU A 417 -40.39 31.60 -6.55
C LEU A 417 -40.32 30.31 -5.73
N ALA A 418 -41.38 29.93 -5.01
CA ALA A 418 -41.44 28.67 -4.28
C ALA A 418 -41.32 27.45 -5.21
N ARG A 419 -41.94 27.51 -6.41
CA ARG A 419 -41.84 26.46 -7.43
C ARG A 419 -40.45 26.38 -8.06
N GLU A 420 -39.79 27.52 -8.29
CA GLU A 420 -38.41 27.61 -8.77
C GLU A 420 -37.40 27.11 -7.70
N GLU A 421 -37.55 27.47 -6.42
CA GLU A 421 -36.71 26.96 -5.35
C GLU A 421 -36.89 25.45 -5.14
N LEU A 422 -38.13 24.95 -5.16
CA LEU A 422 -38.42 23.53 -5.05
C LEU A 422 -37.86 22.74 -6.24
N GLY A 423 -37.94 23.29 -7.45
CA GLY A 423 -37.26 22.76 -8.63
C GLY A 423 -35.73 22.73 -8.49
N ARG A 424 -35.13 23.80 -7.96
CA ARG A 424 -33.67 23.87 -7.71
C ARG A 424 -33.24 22.84 -6.66
N ARG A 425 -33.98 22.69 -5.56
CA ARG A 425 -33.74 21.66 -4.54
C ARG A 425 -33.87 20.24 -5.11
N GLN A 426 -34.82 19.99 -6.00
CA GLN A 426 -34.93 18.70 -6.69
C GLN A 426 -33.74 18.44 -7.63
N ALA A 427 -33.30 19.44 -8.40
CA ALA A 427 -32.13 19.33 -9.27
C ALA A 427 -30.83 19.11 -8.47
N GLU A 428 -30.60 19.86 -7.39
CA GLU A 428 -29.48 19.66 -6.46
C GLU A 428 -29.50 18.26 -5.84
N ALA A 429 -30.68 17.74 -5.47
CA ALA A 429 -30.84 16.39 -4.92
C ALA A 429 -30.60 15.28 -5.97
N GLN A 430 -30.97 15.50 -7.23
CA GLN A 430 -30.64 14.60 -8.34
C GLN A 430 -29.14 14.60 -8.63
N GLN A 431 -28.50 15.77 -8.74
CA GLN A 431 -27.06 15.90 -8.94
C GLN A 431 -26.26 15.25 -7.80
N LYS A 432 -26.65 15.43 -6.54
CA LYS A 432 -26.04 14.75 -5.38
C LYS A 432 -26.17 13.23 -5.46
N LYS A 433 -27.32 12.70 -5.90
CA LYS A 433 -27.52 11.25 -6.12
C LYS A 433 -26.67 10.72 -7.28
N GLU A 434 -26.55 11.45 -8.38
CA GLU A 434 -25.66 11.07 -9.49
C GLU A 434 -24.19 11.11 -9.09
N ALA A 435 -23.73 12.17 -8.41
CA ALA A 435 -22.36 12.29 -7.94
C ALA A 435 -21.99 11.15 -6.98
N ALA A 436 -22.88 10.82 -6.02
CA ALA A 436 -22.69 9.67 -5.13
C ALA A 436 -22.63 8.34 -5.90
N ARG A 437 -23.48 8.15 -6.91
CA ARG A 437 -23.48 6.95 -7.76
C ARG A 437 -22.21 6.83 -8.61
N ARG A 438 -21.70 7.94 -9.15
CA ARG A 438 -20.41 7.99 -9.88
C ARG A 438 -19.25 7.63 -8.93
N ALA A 439 -19.13 8.32 -7.80
CA ALA A 439 -18.10 8.02 -6.79
C ALA A 439 -18.14 6.56 -6.28
N GLN A 440 -19.33 5.96 -6.15
CA GLN A 440 -19.47 4.54 -5.81
C GLN A 440 -18.95 3.60 -6.92
N MET A 441 -19.20 3.93 -8.19
CA MET A 441 -18.67 3.19 -9.34
C MET A 441 -17.16 3.35 -9.47
N ASP A 442 -16.64 4.57 -9.31
CA ASP A 442 -15.20 4.87 -9.39
C ASP A 442 -14.43 4.17 -8.26
N SER A 443 -14.94 4.19 -7.02
CA SER A 443 -14.36 3.44 -5.90
C SER A 443 -14.41 1.93 -6.12
N LYS A 444 -15.43 1.40 -6.81
CA LYS A 444 -15.48 -0.02 -7.21
C LYS A 444 -14.38 -0.33 -8.25
N LEU A 445 -14.28 0.47 -9.30
CA LEU A 445 -13.29 0.31 -10.37
C LEU A 445 -11.85 0.42 -9.83
N GLU A 446 -11.59 1.31 -8.88
CA GLU A 446 -10.27 1.41 -8.26
C GLU A 446 -9.92 0.19 -7.40
N ARG A 447 -10.88 -0.33 -6.61
CA ARG A 447 -10.70 -1.59 -5.86
C ARG A 447 -10.42 -2.76 -6.80
N GLU A 448 -11.12 -2.83 -7.93
CA GLU A 448 -10.95 -3.88 -8.94
C GLU A 448 -9.58 -3.79 -9.63
N ARG A 449 -9.15 -2.56 -10.02
CA ARG A 449 -7.80 -2.29 -10.53
C ARG A 449 -6.71 -2.70 -9.54
N LYS A 450 -6.88 -2.36 -8.24
CA LYS A 450 -5.93 -2.69 -7.19
C LYS A 450 -5.88 -4.21 -6.94
N ALA A 451 -7.02 -4.88 -6.87
CA ALA A 451 -7.10 -6.33 -6.69
C ALA A 451 -6.39 -7.08 -7.84
N ARG A 452 -6.56 -6.61 -9.08
CA ARG A 452 -5.86 -7.14 -10.25
C ARG A 452 -4.34 -6.97 -10.15
N GLN A 453 -3.86 -5.78 -9.79
CA GLN A 453 -2.42 -5.54 -9.57
C GLN A 453 -1.85 -6.40 -8.43
N GLU A 454 -2.60 -6.61 -7.34
CA GLU A 454 -2.21 -7.49 -6.24
C GLU A 454 -2.23 -8.98 -6.65
N GLU A 455 -3.12 -9.40 -7.54
CA GLU A 455 -3.12 -10.75 -8.12
C GLU A 455 -1.95 -10.96 -9.09
N GLU A 456 -1.70 -10.03 -10.01
CA GLU A 456 -0.55 -10.06 -10.91
C GLU A 456 0.79 -10.08 -10.13
N ALA A 457 0.91 -9.27 -9.07
CA ALA A 457 2.06 -9.30 -8.16
C ALA A 457 2.21 -10.64 -7.44
N ARG A 458 1.12 -11.21 -6.89
CA ARG A 458 1.14 -12.54 -6.24
C ARG A 458 1.46 -13.66 -7.23
N SER A 459 1.01 -13.57 -8.47
CA SER A 459 1.31 -14.53 -9.54
C SER A 459 2.79 -14.49 -9.93
N HIS A 460 3.34 -13.29 -10.17
CA HIS A 460 4.77 -13.07 -10.43
C HIS A 460 5.66 -13.51 -9.26
N GLN A 461 5.23 -13.30 -8.01
CA GLN A 461 5.92 -13.79 -6.81
C GLN A 461 5.88 -15.33 -6.71
N LYS A 462 4.74 -15.96 -6.98
CA LYS A 462 4.62 -17.44 -7.06
C LYS A 462 5.54 -18.02 -8.13
N TRP A 463 5.56 -17.44 -9.34
CA TRP A 463 6.43 -17.87 -10.44
C TRP A 463 7.92 -17.76 -10.07
N LYS A 464 8.34 -16.63 -9.48
CA LYS A 464 9.72 -16.47 -8.96
C LYS A 464 10.06 -17.49 -7.87
N SER A 465 9.14 -17.77 -6.96
CA SER A 465 9.33 -18.79 -5.92
C SER A 465 9.47 -20.19 -6.51
N GLN A 466 8.64 -20.54 -7.50
CA GLN A 466 8.70 -21.83 -8.20
C GLN A 466 10.01 -21.99 -8.99
N GLN A 467 10.48 -20.96 -9.70
CA GLN A 467 11.82 -20.97 -10.31
C GLN A 467 12.92 -21.18 -9.26
N ALA A 468 12.90 -20.42 -8.16
CA ALA A 468 13.90 -20.55 -7.10
C ALA A 468 13.87 -21.94 -6.44
N GLU A 469 12.71 -22.57 -6.32
CA GLU A 469 12.57 -23.93 -5.79
C GLU A 469 13.04 -24.99 -6.79
N GLN A 470 12.74 -24.85 -8.09
CA GLN A 470 13.31 -25.70 -9.15
C GLN A 470 14.83 -25.59 -9.19
N ILE A 471 15.39 -24.37 -9.08
CA ILE A 471 16.84 -24.14 -8.98
C ILE A 471 17.43 -24.85 -7.74
N ARG A 472 16.75 -24.81 -6.58
CA ARG A 472 17.16 -25.53 -5.36
C ARG A 472 17.06 -27.05 -5.49
N LYS A 473 16.04 -27.57 -6.19
CA LYS A 473 15.89 -29.01 -6.49
C LYS A 473 16.97 -29.48 -7.46
N ASN A 474 17.18 -28.79 -8.56
CA ASN A 474 18.20 -29.11 -9.56
C ASN A 474 19.62 -28.99 -8.99
N SER A 475 19.92 -27.99 -8.16
CA SER A 475 21.24 -27.86 -7.53
C SER A 475 21.53 -28.88 -6.43
N ARG A 476 20.50 -29.43 -5.77
CA ARG A 476 20.63 -30.60 -4.88
C ARG A 476 20.79 -31.91 -5.64
N ALA A 477 20.02 -32.10 -6.71
CA ALA A 477 20.14 -33.27 -7.58
C ALA A 477 21.53 -33.31 -8.26
N ASN A 478 22.05 -32.15 -8.66
CA ASN A 478 23.32 -32.03 -9.38
C ASN A 478 24.57 -31.97 -8.47
N SER A 479 24.47 -32.31 -7.18
CA SER A 479 25.62 -32.38 -6.26
C SER A 479 25.78 -33.78 -5.69
N VAL A 480 26.75 -34.54 -6.21
CA VAL A 480 27.04 -35.89 -5.72
C VAL A 480 28.14 -35.85 -4.66
N PRO A 481 27.98 -36.51 -3.49
CA PRO A 481 28.99 -36.51 -2.43
C PRO A 481 30.38 -36.99 -2.83
N THR A 482 30.48 -37.86 -3.84
CA THR A 482 31.74 -38.45 -4.34
C THR A 482 32.50 -37.58 -5.34
N ALA A 483 31.91 -36.49 -5.85
CA ALA A 483 32.56 -35.64 -6.85
C ALA A 483 33.69 -34.81 -6.22
N THR A 484 34.93 -35.26 -6.37
CA THR A 484 36.11 -34.55 -5.82
C THR A 484 36.66 -33.49 -6.78
N LYS A 485 37.43 -32.53 -6.25
CA LYS A 485 38.20 -31.57 -7.06
C LYS A 485 39.14 -32.27 -8.05
N ALA A 486 39.77 -33.37 -7.64
CA ALA A 486 40.66 -34.16 -8.50
C ALA A 486 39.93 -34.78 -9.70
N MET A 487 38.66 -35.19 -9.57
CA MET A 487 37.87 -35.69 -10.70
C MET A 487 37.58 -34.58 -11.73
N TRP A 488 37.28 -33.36 -11.28
CA TRP A 488 37.10 -32.20 -12.17
C TRP A 488 38.39 -31.85 -12.91
N GLU A 489 39.53 -31.85 -12.22
CA GLU A 489 40.83 -31.54 -12.82
C GLU A 489 41.28 -32.66 -13.77
N SER A 490 41.06 -33.93 -13.41
CA SER A 490 41.27 -35.10 -14.29
C SER A 490 40.43 -35.02 -15.57
N HIS A 491 39.12 -34.74 -15.47
CA HIS A 491 38.22 -34.56 -16.62
C HIS A 491 38.70 -33.45 -17.57
N LEU A 492 39.15 -32.31 -17.02
CA LEU A 492 39.72 -31.23 -17.83
C LEU A 492 41.03 -31.63 -18.51
N THR A 493 41.93 -32.34 -17.82
CA THR A 493 43.15 -32.90 -18.43
C THR A 493 42.83 -33.92 -19.51
N SER A 494 41.80 -34.76 -19.33
CA SER A 494 41.34 -35.71 -20.35
C SER A 494 40.82 -34.99 -21.60
N LEU A 495 40.09 -33.87 -21.46
CA LEU A 495 39.70 -33.02 -22.59
C LEU A 495 40.90 -32.36 -23.27
N GLU A 496 41.86 -31.84 -22.49
CA GLU A 496 43.09 -31.22 -23.00
C GLU A 496 43.94 -32.21 -23.80
N ASN A 497 44.02 -33.47 -23.35
CA ASN A 497 44.71 -34.56 -24.02
C ASN A 497 44.09 -34.96 -25.37
N LEU A 498 42.84 -34.60 -25.67
CA LEU A 498 42.26 -34.88 -27.00
C LEU A 498 42.95 -34.09 -28.12
N LYS A 499 43.62 -32.98 -27.80
CA LYS A 499 44.30 -32.12 -28.78
C LYS A 499 45.49 -32.79 -29.49
N SER A 500 46.04 -33.86 -28.94
CA SER A 500 47.18 -34.60 -29.52
C SER A 500 46.75 -35.79 -30.39
N ARG A 501 45.45 -36.05 -30.54
CA ARG A 501 44.94 -37.08 -31.46
C ARG A 501 45.04 -36.63 -32.93
N ALA A 502 45.04 -37.62 -33.82
CA ALA A 502 45.05 -37.38 -35.27
C ALA A 502 43.76 -36.72 -35.77
N VAL A 503 43.90 -35.98 -36.87
CA VAL A 503 42.80 -35.38 -37.65
C VAL A 503 41.78 -36.46 -38.04
N GLY A 504 40.50 -36.18 -37.89
CA GLY A 504 39.41 -37.14 -38.18
C GLY A 504 39.29 -38.38 -37.27
N SER A 505 40.12 -38.52 -36.23
CA SER A 505 40.21 -39.74 -35.40
C SER A 505 39.35 -39.73 -34.13
N LEU A 506 38.62 -38.66 -33.81
CA LEU A 506 37.88 -38.51 -32.57
C LEU A 506 36.41 -38.94 -32.75
N CYS A 507 36.03 -40.04 -32.08
CA CYS A 507 34.68 -40.59 -32.04
C CYS A 507 33.91 -40.13 -30.79
N GLU A 508 32.60 -40.37 -30.73
CA GLU A 508 31.78 -39.95 -29.57
C GLU A 508 32.24 -40.60 -28.25
N THR A 509 32.72 -41.85 -28.31
CA THR A 509 33.22 -42.62 -27.17
C THR A 509 34.56 -42.12 -26.61
N ASP A 510 35.35 -41.40 -27.42
CA ASP A 510 36.65 -40.87 -27.03
C ASP A 510 36.55 -39.59 -26.20
N ILE A 511 35.42 -38.89 -26.30
CA ILE A 511 35.19 -37.64 -25.60
C ILE A 511 34.81 -37.98 -24.14
N PRO A 512 35.55 -37.50 -23.13
CA PRO A 512 35.21 -37.70 -21.73
C PRO A 512 34.04 -36.80 -21.36
N TRP A 513 32.81 -37.24 -21.67
CA TRP A 513 31.59 -36.51 -21.37
C TRP A 513 31.41 -36.34 -19.84
N PRO A 514 30.88 -35.19 -19.38
CA PRO A 514 30.62 -35.00 -17.96
C PRO A 514 29.40 -35.85 -17.52
N PRO A 515 29.32 -36.31 -16.25
CA PRO A 515 28.19 -37.11 -15.78
C PRO A 515 26.87 -36.35 -15.89
N ALA A 516 25.85 -36.98 -16.46
CA ALA A 516 24.54 -36.34 -16.69
C ALA A 516 23.88 -35.80 -15.40
N HIS A 517 24.16 -36.43 -14.26
CA HIS A 517 23.68 -36.03 -12.94
C HIS A 517 24.59 -35.03 -12.20
N ASN A 518 25.73 -34.62 -12.75
CA ASN A 518 26.63 -33.62 -12.14
C ASN A 518 27.57 -33.03 -13.19
N ILE A 519 27.00 -32.33 -14.18
CA ILE A 519 27.76 -31.89 -15.36
C ILE A 519 28.94 -30.94 -15.05
N ALA A 520 28.91 -30.27 -13.89
CA ALA A 520 29.93 -29.32 -13.45
C ALA A 520 30.88 -29.88 -12.37
N PHE A 521 30.78 -31.17 -12.03
CA PHE A 521 31.55 -31.83 -10.96
C PHE A 521 31.52 -31.04 -9.64
N PHE A 522 30.33 -30.63 -9.20
CA PHE A 522 30.10 -29.98 -7.92
C PHE A 522 30.33 -30.96 -6.77
N ALA A 523 31.26 -30.60 -5.89
CA ALA A 523 31.53 -31.26 -4.62
C ALA A 523 30.58 -30.76 -3.51
N GLY A 524 30.35 -31.56 -2.48
CA GLY A 524 29.64 -31.11 -1.27
C GLY A 524 30.31 -29.90 -0.58
N ALA A 525 31.65 -29.83 -0.65
CA ALA A 525 32.45 -28.74 -0.08
C ALA A 525 32.57 -27.49 -0.98
N ASP A 526 32.03 -27.49 -2.21
CA ASP A 526 32.14 -26.34 -3.11
C ASP A 526 31.23 -25.18 -2.65
N GLY A 527 31.86 -24.09 -2.17
CA GLY A 527 31.19 -22.82 -1.95
C GLY A 527 30.72 -22.15 -3.27
N LEU A 528 29.81 -21.18 -3.16
CA LEU A 528 29.17 -20.50 -4.31
C LEU A 528 30.18 -19.93 -5.32
N HIS A 529 31.32 -19.41 -4.84
CA HIS A 529 32.39 -18.87 -5.68
C HIS A 529 33.08 -19.97 -6.53
N GLU A 530 33.37 -21.13 -5.96
CA GLU A 530 33.96 -22.26 -6.70
C GLU A 530 32.95 -22.88 -7.67
N LYS A 531 31.66 -22.95 -7.32
CA LYS A 531 30.60 -23.34 -8.25
C LYS A 531 30.51 -22.40 -9.45
N LYS A 532 30.56 -21.08 -9.22
CA LYS A 532 30.61 -20.05 -10.28
C LYS A 532 31.86 -20.16 -11.16
N LYS A 533 33.04 -20.47 -10.58
CA LYS A 533 34.27 -20.76 -11.34
C LYS A 533 34.16 -22.02 -12.20
N LYS A 534 33.74 -23.15 -11.61
CA LYS A 534 33.60 -24.44 -12.30
C LYS A 534 32.68 -24.32 -13.51
N VAL A 535 31.47 -23.75 -13.32
CA VAL A 535 30.54 -23.51 -14.43
C VAL A 535 31.12 -22.57 -15.47
N THR A 536 31.75 -21.45 -15.09
CA THR A 536 32.34 -20.52 -16.08
C THR A 536 33.43 -21.19 -16.92
N LYS A 537 34.30 -22.01 -16.30
CA LYS A 537 35.31 -22.79 -17.03
C LYS A 537 34.69 -23.89 -17.89
N ALA A 538 33.59 -24.51 -17.44
CA ALA A 538 32.84 -25.50 -18.21
C ALA A 538 32.17 -24.87 -19.44
N THR A 539 31.48 -23.73 -19.29
CA THR A 539 30.88 -22.98 -20.40
C THR A 539 31.93 -22.65 -21.47
N LEU A 540 33.13 -22.20 -21.09
CA LEU A 540 34.21 -21.87 -22.03
C LEU A 540 34.86 -23.11 -22.70
N SER A 541 34.69 -24.30 -22.13
CA SER A 541 35.19 -25.57 -22.69
C SER A 541 34.18 -26.26 -23.61
N TRP A 542 32.89 -26.13 -23.30
CA TRP A 542 31.77 -26.79 -23.99
C TRP A 542 30.91 -25.84 -24.85
N HIS A 543 31.27 -24.56 -24.98
CA HIS A 543 30.60 -23.65 -25.92
C HIS A 543 30.83 -24.11 -27.38
N PRO A 544 29.80 -24.22 -28.24
CA PRO A 544 29.93 -24.82 -29.58
C PRO A 544 31.08 -24.25 -30.41
N ASP A 545 31.17 -22.91 -30.53
CA ASP A 545 32.28 -22.23 -31.22
C ASP A 545 33.67 -22.56 -30.64
N LYS A 546 33.79 -22.66 -29.31
CA LYS A 546 35.08 -22.93 -28.64
C LYS A 546 35.45 -24.41 -28.59
N PHE A 547 34.47 -25.29 -28.78
CA PHE A 547 34.69 -26.71 -29.01
C PHE A 547 35.11 -26.96 -30.46
N GLU A 548 34.39 -26.41 -31.43
CA GLU A 548 34.69 -26.53 -32.87
C GLU A 548 36.09 -25.97 -33.20
N GLN A 549 36.46 -24.79 -32.66
CA GLN A 549 37.80 -24.20 -32.81
C GLN A 549 38.95 -25.07 -32.27
N LYS A 550 38.69 -25.95 -31.28
CA LYS A 550 39.73 -26.78 -30.63
C LYS A 550 39.77 -28.22 -31.14
N TYR A 551 38.60 -28.79 -31.43
CA TYR A 551 38.43 -30.21 -31.70
C TYR A 551 37.72 -30.51 -33.02
N GLY A 552 37.11 -29.53 -33.69
CA GLY A 552 36.31 -29.74 -34.91
C GLY A 552 37.05 -30.48 -36.02
N LYS A 553 38.32 -30.13 -36.25
CA LYS A 553 39.21 -30.83 -37.20
C LYS A 553 39.63 -32.26 -36.77
N LEU A 554 39.43 -32.60 -35.51
CA LEU A 554 39.75 -33.92 -34.97
C LEU A 554 38.53 -34.86 -35.02
N LEU A 555 37.31 -34.32 -35.15
CA LEU A 555 36.08 -35.08 -35.22
C LEU A 555 36.04 -35.98 -36.47
N LYS A 556 35.69 -37.24 -36.27
CA LYS A 556 35.34 -38.17 -37.35
C LYS A 556 34.04 -37.72 -38.01
N GLU A 557 34.04 -37.52 -39.33
CA GLU A 557 32.94 -36.87 -40.06
C GLU A 557 31.57 -37.55 -39.86
N SER A 558 31.54 -38.89 -39.80
CA SER A 558 30.32 -39.67 -39.56
C SER A 558 29.66 -39.43 -38.20
N GLU A 559 30.40 -38.90 -37.22
CA GLU A 559 29.93 -38.67 -35.84
C GLU A 559 29.96 -37.20 -35.43
N ALA A 560 30.66 -36.35 -36.20
CA ALA A 560 30.84 -34.93 -35.91
C ALA A 560 29.53 -34.19 -35.62
N GLN A 561 28.46 -34.47 -36.38
CA GLN A 561 27.16 -33.83 -36.16
C GLN A 561 26.49 -34.26 -34.86
N LYS A 562 26.58 -35.55 -34.49
CA LYS A 562 26.05 -36.07 -33.22
C LYS A 562 26.78 -35.45 -32.03
N ILE A 563 28.10 -35.34 -32.14
CA ILE A 563 28.97 -34.70 -31.15
C ILE A 563 28.62 -33.20 -31.01
N ARG A 564 28.47 -32.45 -32.12
CA ARG A 564 28.05 -31.05 -32.11
C ARG A 564 26.70 -30.84 -31.41
N THR A 565 25.69 -31.67 -31.70
CA THR A 565 24.38 -31.61 -31.04
C THR A 565 24.50 -31.85 -29.53
N ARG A 566 25.32 -32.82 -29.11
CA ARG A 566 25.56 -33.13 -27.69
C ARG A 566 26.33 -32.03 -26.95
N VAL A 567 27.31 -31.40 -27.61
CA VAL A 567 28.02 -30.21 -27.12
C VAL A 567 27.07 -29.03 -26.96
N ALA A 568 26.20 -28.77 -27.96
CA ALA A 568 25.20 -27.71 -27.89
C ALA A 568 24.24 -27.91 -26.69
N ALA A 569 23.71 -29.13 -26.50
CA ALA A 569 22.85 -29.46 -25.37
C ALA A 569 23.53 -29.23 -24.01
N LEU A 570 24.78 -29.67 -23.84
CA LEU A 570 25.57 -29.39 -22.64
C LEU A 570 25.83 -27.89 -22.44
N SER A 571 26.07 -27.14 -23.53
CA SER A 571 26.30 -25.69 -23.45
C SER A 571 25.09 -24.93 -22.89
N SER A 572 23.87 -25.30 -23.28
CA SER A 572 22.62 -24.76 -22.74
C SER A 572 22.50 -25.04 -21.23
N GLN A 573 22.73 -26.29 -20.82
CA GLN A 573 22.68 -26.68 -19.40
C GLN A 573 23.72 -25.91 -18.55
N PHE A 574 24.93 -25.66 -19.07
CA PHE A 574 25.90 -24.81 -18.39
C PHE A 574 25.50 -23.34 -18.34
N ILE A 575 24.79 -22.81 -19.35
CA ILE A 575 24.26 -21.45 -19.36
C ILE A 575 23.12 -21.31 -18.32
N GLU A 576 22.19 -22.27 -18.27
CA GLU A 576 21.14 -22.35 -17.25
C GLU A 576 21.73 -22.41 -15.83
N LEU A 577 22.71 -23.29 -15.58
CA LEU A 577 23.41 -23.35 -14.30
C LEU A 577 24.14 -22.04 -13.98
N ARG A 578 24.68 -21.32 -14.97
CA ARG A 578 25.34 -20.02 -14.78
C ARG A 578 24.35 -18.94 -14.40
N GLN A 579 23.18 -18.90 -15.03
CA GLN A 579 22.09 -17.98 -14.69
C GLN A 579 21.54 -18.29 -13.28
N ALA A 580 21.25 -19.55 -12.99
CA ALA A 580 20.77 -20.02 -11.70
C ALA A 580 21.76 -19.73 -10.55
N LEU A 581 23.06 -19.93 -10.78
CA LEU A 581 24.09 -19.55 -9.82
C LEU A 581 24.19 -18.02 -9.66
N ASN A 582 24.01 -17.23 -10.72
CA ASN A 582 24.08 -15.76 -10.64
C ASN A 582 22.85 -15.12 -9.98
N ALA A 583 21.72 -15.84 -9.92
CA ALA A 583 20.54 -15.48 -9.13
C ALA A 583 20.67 -15.84 -7.63
N MET A 584 21.80 -16.43 -7.22
CA MET A 584 22.18 -16.75 -5.83
C MET A 584 23.46 -16.03 -5.40
#